data_AF-K2CGF4-F1
#
_entry.id   AF-K2CGF4-F1
#
_cell.length_a   1.000
_cell.length_b   1.000
_cell.length_c   1.000
_cell.angle_alpha   90.00
_cell.angle_beta   90.00
_cell.angle_gamma   90.00
#
_symmetry.space_group_name_H-M   'P 1'
#
loop_
_entity.id
_entity.type
_entity.pdbx_description
1 polymer ?
#
loop_
_entity_poly.entity_id
_entity_poly.type
_entity_poly.pdbx_seq_one_letter_code
_entity_poly.pdbx_strand_id
1 'polypeptide(L)' 'TINLEHPDEGCDLNLVPNHAIESKIDVVLSNSFGFGGTNGSLVFKRFR' A
#
# COMPACT_ATOMS: atom_id res chain seq x y z
N THR A 1 -5.94 5.57 -2.42
CA THR A 1 -7.31 5.02 -2.23
C THR A 1 -8.35 6.08 -1.88
N ILE A 2 -8.02 7.36 -2.06
CA ILE A 2 -8.88 8.51 -1.72
C ILE A 2 -10.19 8.61 -2.53
N ASN A 3 -10.26 7.93 -3.68
CA ASN A 3 -11.44 7.90 -4.57
C ASN A 3 -11.95 6.47 -4.78
N LEU A 4 -11.75 5.58 -3.81
CA LEU A 4 -12.12 4.16 -3.95
C LEU A 4 -13.56 3.96 -3.45
N GLU A 5 -14.52 4.07 -4.37
CA GLU A 5 -15.97 3.90 -4.09
C GLU A 5 -16.49 2.51 -4.47
N HIS A 6 -15.95 1.94 -5.55
CA HIS A 6 -16.36 0.66 -6.11
C HIS A 6 -15.13 -0.24 -6.29
N PRO A 7 -14.68 -0.96 -5.24
CA PRO A 7 -13.58 -1.91 -5.37
C PRO A 7 -13.96 -3.09 -6.29
N ASP A 8 -12.98 -3.61 -7.02
CA ASP A 8 -13.19 -4.75 -7.92
C ASP A 8 -13.54 -6.04 -7.17
N GLU A 9 -14.32 -6.88 -7.83
CA GLU A 9 -14.68 -8.22 -7.33
C GLU A 9 -13.42 -9.04 -7.05
N GLY A 10 -13.33 -9.63 -5.86
CA GLY A 10 -12.18 -10.44 -5.44
C GLY A 10 -11.00 -9.65 -4.86
N CYS A 11 -11.06 -8.31 -4.78
CA CYS A 11 -10.05 -7.53 -4.05
C CYS A 11 -10.35 -7.50 -2.54
N ASP A 12 -9.78 -8.45 -1.80
CA ASP A 12 -10.04 -8.68 -0.37
C ASP A 12 -9.03 -8.00 0.59
N LEU A 13 -8.08 -7.24 0.05
CA LEU A 13 -7.09 -6.50 0.84
C LEU A 13 -7.70 -5.26 1.51
N ASN A 14 -7.20 -4.91 2.70
CA ASN A 14 -7.52 -3.63 3.32
C ASN A 14 -6.79 -2.49 2.59
N LEU A 15 -7.48 -1.90 1.62
CA LEU A 15 -6.97 -0.81 0.79
C LEU A 15 -7.11 0.58 1.44
N VAL A 16 -7.66 0.70 2.66
CA VAL A 16 -7.84 2.00 3.36
C VAL A 16 -8.57 3.03 2.47
N PRO A 17 -9.83 2.79 2.07
CA PRO A 17 -10.56 3.67 1.16
C PRO A 17 -10.91 5.01 1.81
N ASN A 18 -10.74 6.10 1.06
CA ASN A 18 -11.23 7.46 1.30
C ASN A 18 -10.67 8.20 2.54
N HIS A 19 -10.56 7.52 3.69
CA HIS A 19 -10.11 8.09 4.95
C HIS A 19 -8.96 7.26 5.54
N ALA A 20 -8.00 7.95 6.15
CA ALA A 20 -6.89 7.31 6.84
C ALA A 20 -7.40 6.49 8.04
N ILE A 21 -6.77 5.35 8.28
CA ILE A 21 -7.01 4.50 9.45
C ILE A 21 -5.77 4.57 10.33
N GLU A 22 -5.96 4.88 11.62
CA GLU A 22 -4.89 4.82 12.59
C GLU A 22 -4.49 3.36 12.82
N SER A 23 -3.19 3.07 12.69
CA SER A 23 -2.67 1.72 12.89
C SER A 23 -1.24 1.78 13.41
N LYS A 24 -0.91 0.86 14.32
CA LYS A 24 0.47 0.67 14.76
C LYS A 24 1.20 -0.11 13.68
N ILE A 25 2.09 0.58 12.98
CA ILE A 25 2.93 -0.01 11.93
C ILE A 25 4.40 -0.02 12.39
N ASP A 26 5.02 -1.20 12.35
CA ASP A 26 6.42 -1.39 12.72
C ASP A 26 7.32 -1.69 11.51
N VAL A 27 6.74 -2.17 10.41
CA VAL A 27 7.43 -2.47 9.14
C VAL A 27 6.54 -2.01 7.99
N VAL A 28 7.15 -1.39 6.97
CA VAL A 28 6.48 -0.96 5.74
C VAL A 28 7.23 -1.44 4.52
N LEU A 29 6.49 -1.71 3.45
CA LEU A 29 7.00 -1.99 2.12
C LEU A 29 6.50 -0.90 1.16
N SER A 30 7.40 -0.29 0.40
CA SER A 30 7.08 0.60 -0.70
C SER A 30 7.52 -0.04 -2.01
N ASN A 31 6.57 -0.27 -2.91
CA ASN A 31 6.81 -0.89 -4.21
C ASN A 31 6.74 0.14 -5.33
N SER A 32 7.65 0.03 -6.29
CA SER A 32 7.69 0.84 -7.50
C SER A 32 7.87 -0.07 -8.72
N PHE A 33 6.90 -0.02 -9.64
CA PHE A 33 6.93 -0.81 -10.88
C PHE A 33 6.88 0.16 -12.06
N GLY A 34 8.02 0.31 -12.75
CA GLY A 34 8.20 1.25 -13.85
C GLY A 34 8.05 0.59 -15.23
N PHE A 35 7.71 1.40 -16.23
CA PHE A 35 7.72 0.96 -17.62
C PHE A 35 9.12 0.47 -18.04
N GLY A 36 9.16 -0.51 -18.94
CA GLY A 36 10.40 -1.21 -19.32
C GLY A 36 10.78 -2.35 -18.38
N GLY A 37 9.93 -2.67 -17.37
CA GLY A 37 10.13 -3.82 -16.48
C GLY A 37 11.04 -3.54 -15.29
N THR A 38 11.34 -2.28 -15.01
CA THR A 38 12.15 -1.89 -13.85
C THR A 38 11.31 -1.93 -12.59
N ASN A 39 11.55 -2.92 -11.74
CA ASN A 39 10.83 -3.13 -10.48
C ASN A 39 11.78 -2.93 -9.29
N GLY A 40 11.30 -2.23 -8.27
CA GLY A 40 12.06 -1.98 -7.04
C GLY A 40 11.16 -1.94 -5.82
N SER A 41 11.72 -2.38 -4.70
CA SER A 41 11.03 -2.44 -3.42
C SER A 41 11.94 -1.88 -2.32
N LEU A 42 11.37 -1.06 -1.44
CA LEU A 42 12.04 -0.56 -0.25
C LEU A 42 11.31 -1.06 0.99
N VAL A 43 12.05 -1.66 1.93
CA VAL A 43 11.52 -2.12 3.21
C VAL A 43 12.10 -1.27 4.32
N PHE A 44 11.23 -0.65 5.12
CA PHE A 44 11.63 0.12 6.29
C PHE A 44 11.06 -0.53 7.54
N LYS A 45 11.80 -0.41 8.64
CA LYS A 45 11.37 -0.85 9.97
C LYS A 45 11.58 0.30 10.95
N ARG A 46 10.69 0.42 11.93
CA ARG A 46 10.85 1.34 13.07
C ARG A 46 12.25 1.16 13.67
N PHE A 47 13.03 2.24 13.70
CA PHE A 47 14.33 2.26 14.35
C PHE A 47 14.15 2.13 15.86
N ARG A 48 15.11 1.45 16.52
CA ARG A 48 15.07 1.23 17.97
C ARG A 48 15.83 2.31 18.70
#